data_AF-A7T7E8-F1
#
_entry.id   AF-A7T7E8-F1
#
_cell.length_a   1.000
_cell.length_b   1.000
_cell.length_c   1.000
_cell.angle_alpha   90.00
_cell.angle_beta   90.00
_cell.angle_gamma   90.00
#
_symmetry.space_group_name_H-M   'P 1'
#
loop_
_entity.id
_entity.type
_entity.pdbx_description
1 polymer ?
#
loop_
_entity_poly.entity_id
_entity_poly.type
_entity_poly.pdbx_seq_one_letter_code
_entity_poly.pdbx_strand_id
1 'polypeptide(L)'
;VPQKGTLNITTEFGKIEVKPNEICIIQLGIRFSVAVSEPSRGYILEVFDGHFELPCLGPIGANGLANPRDFLTPVAWYEDRDLEEFTVVSKYQGKLFAATQKHSPFDVVAWHGNYAPYKYSLDNFISVNSVSKDH
;
A
#
# COMPACT_ATOMS: atom_id res chain seq x y z
N VAL A 1 -7.15 -0.45 4.22
CA VAL A 1 -8.39 0.26 3.80
C VAL A 1 -8.77 1.28 4.88
N PRO A 2 -8.38 2.56 4.75
CA PRO A 2 -8.78 3.61 5.68
C PRO A 2 -10.30 3.82 5.65
N GLN A 3 -10.92 3.90 6.82
CA GLN A 3 -12.36 4.20 6.96
C GLN A 3 -12.56 5.61 7.52
N LYS A 4 -11.71 6.04 8.45
CA LYS A 4 -11.65 7.38 9.03
C LYS A 4 -10.18 7.79 9.13
N GLY A 5 -9.91 9.05 8.78
CA GLY A 5 -8.57 9.62 8.83
C GLY A 5 -7.72 9.29 7.60
N THR A 6 -6.90 10.26 7.19
CA THR A 6 -5.92 10.08 6.11
C THR A 6 -4.64 9.48 6.68
N LEU A 7 -4.10 8.47 5.98
CA LEU A 7 -2.83 7.84 6.33
C LEU A 7 -1.70 8.43 5.48
N ASN A 8 -0.67 8.97 6.11
CA ASN A 8 0.57 9.37 5.45
C ASN A 8 1.61 8.27 5.63
N ILE A 9 1.77 7.43 4.61
CA ILE A 9 2.63 6.24 4.67
C ILE A 9 3.98 6.57 4.04
N THR A 10 5.05 6.43 4.80
CA THR A 10 6.44 6.47 4.29
C THR A 10 6.92 5.04 4.11
N THR A 11 7.45 4.71 2.94
CA THR A 11 8.06 3.41 2.62
C THR A 11 9.47 3.61 2.11
N GLU A 12 10.25 2.54 1.99
CA GLU A 12 11.55 2.54 1.28
C GLU A 12 11.42 3.01 -0.18
N PHE A 13 10.23 2.92 -0.78
CA PHE A 13 9.99 3.29 -2.18
C PHE A 13 9.52 4.75 -2.34
N GLY A 14 9.26 5.43 -1.23
CA GLY A 14 8.75 6.80 -1.18
C GLY A 14 7.46 6.93 -0.37
N LYS A 15 6.75 8.04 -0.56
CA LYS A 15 5.60 8.44 0.26
C LYS A 15 4.28 8.23 -0.45
N ILE A 16 3.29 7.73 0.30
CA ILE A 16 1.93 7.45 -0.17
C ILE A 16 0.94 8.06 0.81
N GLU A 17 0.17 9.05 0.36
CA GLU A 17 -1.02 9.52 1.08
C GLU A 17 -2.20 8.62 0.71
N VAL A 18 -2.94 8.10 1.69
CA VAL A 18 -4.09 7.20 1.47
C VAL A 18 -5.29 7.68 2.28
N LYS A 19 -6.32 8.12 1.57
CA LYS A 19 -7.55 8.69 2.15
C LYS A 19 -8.62 7.60 2.30
N PRO A 20 -9.69 7.86 3.09
CA PRO A 20 -10.91 7.07 2.96
C PRO A 20 -11.37 7.03 1.50
N ASN A 21 -11.94 5.89 1.09
CA ASN A 21 -12.26 5.55 -0.30
C ASN A 21 -11.05 5.24 -1.21
N GLU A 22 -9.84 5.17 -0.64
CA GLU A 22 -8.66 4.62 -1.30
C GLU A 22 -8.18 3.37 -0.58
N ILE A 23 -7.44 2.53 -1.30
CA ILE A 23 -6.73 1.38 -0.74
C ILE A 23 -5.24 1.52 -1.01
N CYS A 24 -4.43 0.88 -0.18
CA CYS A 24 -2.99 0.77 -0.36
C CYS A 24 -2.55 -0.63 0.01
N ILE A 25 -1.60 -1.14 -0.75
CA ILE A 25 -1.00 -2.45 -0.61
C ILE A 25 0.47 -2.24 -0.29
N ILE A 26 0.91 -2.81 0.83
CA ILE A 26 2.32 -2.89 1.22
C ILE A 26 2.65 -4.37 1.26
N GLN A 27 3.57 -4.77 0.39
CA GLN A 27 3.90 -6.18 0.19
C GLN A 27 4.88 -6.68 1.25
N LEU A 28 5.05 -8.01 1.33
CA LEU A 28 5.91 -8.66 2.30
C LEU A 28 7.33 -8.08 2.27
N GLY A 29 7.86 -7.78 3.46
CA GLY A 29 9.25 -7.34 3.65
C GLY A 29 9.48 -5.83 3.51
N ILE A 30 8.54 -5.08 2.93
CA ILE A 30 8.67 -3.63 2.77
C ILE A 30 8.52 -2.94 4.13
N ARG A 31 9.50 -2.12 4.49
CA ARG A 31 9.46 -1.29 5.69
C ARG A 31 8.59 -0.07 5.42
N PHE A 32 7.74 0.24 6.39
CA PHE A 32 6.87 1.41 6.31
C PHE A 32 6.63 2.02 7.68
N SER A 33 6.29 3.30 7.67
CA SER A 33 5.82 4.06 8.84
C SER A 33 4.56 4.82 8.46
N VAL A 34 3.61 4.93 9.38
CA VAL A 34 2.31 5.57 9.14
C VAL A 34 2.16 6.75 10.09
N ALA A 35 2.14 7.96 9.53
CA ALA A 35 1.79 9.17 10.26
C ALA A 35 0.29 9.48 10.08
N VAL A 36 -0.34 9.93 11.17
CA VAL A 36 -1.76 10.33 11.20
C VAL A 36 -1.89 11.68 11.89
N SER A 37 -2.75 12.55 11.37
CA SER A 37 -3.02 13.89 11.93
C SER A 37 -4.25 13.93 12.83
N GLU A 38 -5.07 12.88 12.82
CA GLU A 38 -6.33 12.79 13.54
C GLU A 38 -6.63 11.34 13.96
N PRO A 39 -7.60 11.11 14.87
CA PRO A 39 -8.03 9.76 15.23
C PRO A 39 -8.45 8.95 13.99
N SER A 40 -7.65 7.92 13.68
CA SER A 40 -7.76 7.14 12.45
C SER A 40 -8.24 5.72 12.73
N ARG A 41 -9.02 5.16 11.81
CA ARG A 41 -9.53 3.77 11.87
C ARG A 41 -9.67 3.21 10.47
N GLY A 42 -9.42 1.92 10.31
CA GLY A 42 -9.60 1.23 9.04
C GLY A 42 -9.57 -0.29 9.21
N TYR A 43 -9.48 -0.97 8.08
CA TYR A 43 -9.45 -2.42 7.96
C TYR A 43 -8.16 -2.85 7.27
N ILE A 44 -7.64 -4.01 7.64
CA ILE A 44 -6.47 -4.64 7.04
C ILE A 44 -6.85 -6.07 6.67
N LEU A 45 -6.54 -6.46 5.44
CA LEU A 45 -6.54 -7.85 4.99
C LEU A 45 -5.08 -8.29 4.86
N GLU A 46 -4.70 -9.31 5.61
CA GLU A 46 -3.39 -9.94 5.52
C GLU A 46 -3.55 -11.31 4.85
N VAL A 47 -2.73 -11.58 3.84
CA VAL A 47 -2.63 -12.89 3.17
C VAL A 47 -1.23 -13.45 3.43
N PHE A 48 -1.16 -14.75 3.75
CA PHE A 48 0.11 -15.44 4.04
C PHE A 48 0.70 -16.17 2.83
N ASP A 49 -0.06 -16.25 1.74
CA ASP A 49 0.32 -16.93 0.50
C ASP A 49 -0.03 -16.05 -0.71
N GLY A 50 0.85 -16.06 -1.71
CA GLY A 50 0.73 -15.27 -2.93
C GLY A 50 0.80 -13.74 -2.75
N HIS A 51 0.51 -13.04 -3.85
CA HIS A 51 0.36 -11.58 -3.91
C HIS A 51 -1.01 -11.23 -4.45
N PHE A 52 -1.48 -10.00 -4.22
CA PHE A 52 -2.72 -9.54 -4.83
C PHE A 52 -2.51 -9.32 -6.33
N GLU A 53 -3.40 -9.90 -7.13
CA GLU A 53 -3.38 -9.77 -8.58
C GLU A 53 -4.74 -9.27 -9.08
N LEU A 54 -4.74 -8.63 -10.25
CA LEU A 54 -5.99 -8.28 -10.92
C LEU A 54 -6.66 -9.55 -11.46
N PRO A 55 -7.99 -9.68 -11.34
CA PRO A 55 -8.69 -10.85 -11.85
C PRO A 55 -8.62 -10.87 -13.39
N CYS A 56 -8.62 -12.08 -13.96
CA CYS A 56 -8.87 -12.27 -15.38
C CYS A 56 -10.26 -11.70 -15.73
N LEU A 57 -10.32 -10.78 -16.71
CA LEU A 57 -11.56 -10.11 -17.11
C LEU A 57 -12.55 -11.01 -17.88
N GLY A 58 -12.07 -12.13 -18.43
CA GLY A 58 -12.92 -13.06 -19.18
C GLY A 58 -13.71 -12.35 -20.29
N PRO A 59 -15.04 -12.55 -20.40
CA PRO A 59 -15.87 -11.90 -21.40
C PRO A 59 -15.98 -10.37 -21.31
N ILE A 60 -15.60 -9.75 -20.19
CA ILE A 60 -15.54 -8.27 -20.09
C ILE A 60 -14.53 -7.70 -21.10
N GLY A 61 -13.51 -8.49 -21.47
CA GLY A 61 -12.56 -8.15 -22.51
C GLY A 61 -11.28 -7.55 -21.95
N ALA A 62 -10.80 -6.45 -22.56
CA ALA A 62 -9.49 -5.87 -22.25
C ALA A 62 -9.51 -4.71 -21.25
N ASN A 63 -10.70 -4.16 -20.92
CA ASN A 63 -10.85 -2.99 -20.05
C ASN A 63 -12.10 -3.15 -19.17
N GLY A 64 -12.06 -2.66 -17.94
CA GLY A 64 -13.17 -2.74 -16.99
C GLY A 64 -12.70 -3.11 -15.58
N LEU A 65 -13.59 -3.03 -14.60
CA LEU A 65 -13.26 -3.23 -13.18
C LEU A 65 -12.18 -2.24 -12.72
N ALA A 66 -11.09 -2.71 -12.12
CA ALA A 66 -9.95 -1.89 -11.73
C ALA A 66 -8.89 -1.89 -12.84
N ASN A 67 -8.85 -0.83 -13.66
CA ASN A 67 -7.87 -0.74 -14.73
C ASN A 67 -6.43 -0.62 -14.19
N PRO A 68 -5.44 -1.32 -14.78
CA PRO A 68 -4.06 -1.30 -14.30
C PRO A 68 -3.43 0.08 -14.18
N ARG A 69 -3.80 1.04 -15.04
CA ARG A 69 -3.25 2.41 -15.05
C ARG A 69 -3.56 3.19 -13.78
N ASP A 70 -4.67 2.87 -13.12
CA ASP A 70 -5.18 3.66 -11.99
C ASP A 70 -4.55 3.22 -10.65
N PHE A 71 -3.64 2.24 -10.69
CA PHE A 71 -2.77 1.86 -9.58
C PHE A 71 -1.52 2.73 -9.57
N LEU A 72 -1.32 3.47 -8.48
CA LEU A 72 -0.26 4.45 -8.34
C LEU A 72 0.82 3.94 -7.38
N THR A 73 2.07 3.97 -7.81
CA THR A 73 3.26 3.64 -7.02
C THR A 73 3.98 4.95 -6.63
N PRO A 74 4.57 5.08 -5.43
CA PRO A 74 5.27 6.30 -5.05
C PRO A 74 6.48 6.56 -5.94
N VAL A 75 6.89 7.82 -6.05
CA VAL A 75 8.20 8.17 -6.60
C VAL A 75 9.24 8.03 -5.49
N ALA A 76 10.46 7.62 -5.85
CA ALA A 76 11.58 7.52 -4.93
C ALA A 76 11.74 8.80 -4.10
N TRP A 77 11.88 8.61 -2.79
CA TRP A 77 12.12 9.66 -1.82
C TRP A 77 12.96 9.06 -0.70
N TYR A 78 13.95 9.82 -0.24
CA TYR A 78 14.82 9.40 0.85
C TYR A 78 14.98 10.50 1.89
N GLU A 79 15.35 10.12 3.09
CA GLU A 79 15.93 10.98 4.10
C GLU A 79 17.28 10.41 4.54
N ASP A 80 18.30 11.26 4.55
CA ASP A 80 19.57 10.96 5.19
C ASP A 80 19.52 11.54 6.61
N ARG A 81 19.08 10.71 7.55
CA ARG A 81 18.83 11.11 8.94
C ARG A 81 19.44 10.12 9.90
N ASP A 82 20.57 10.52 10.47
CA ASP A 82 21.14 9.90 11.66
C ASP A 82 20.23 10.13 12.86
N LEU A 83 20.06 9.08 13.67
CA LEU A 83 19.25 9.07 14.87
C LEU A 83 20.02 8.36 15.98
N GLU A 84 19.84 8.81 17.22
CA GLU A 84 20.40 8.08 18.37
C GLU A 84 19.87 6.64 18.40
N GLU A 85 18.57 6.48 18.11
CA GLU A 85 17.90 5.19 18.06
C GLU A 85 16.66 5.25 17.13
N PHE A 86 16.57 4.30 16.21
CA PHE A 86 15.39 4.02 15.40
C PHE A 86 14.99 2.55 15.57
N THR A 87 13.73 2.31 15.96
CA THR A 87 13.21 0.95 16.18
C THR A 87 12.47 0.42 14.96
N VAL A 88 12.93 -0.72 14.47
CA VAL A 88 12.30 -1.48 13.40
C VAL A 88 11.50 -2.62 14.03
N VAL A 89 10.19 -2.63 13.80
CA VAL A 89 9.30 -3.70 14.24
C VAL A 89 9.06 -4.66 13.08
N SER A 90 9.29 -5.95 13.30
CA SER A 90 9.06 -7.00 12.32
C SER A 90 8.03 -8.00 12.83
N LYS A 91 7.02 -8.29 12.01
CA LYS A 91 6.09 -9.40 12.25
C LYS A 91 6.66 -10.66 11.61
N TYR A 92 7.03 -11.65 12.44
CA TYR A 92 7.58 -12.92 11.99
C TYR A 92 6.85 -14.07 12.67
N GLN A 93 6.29 -15.00 11.87
CA GLN A 93 5.47 -16.12 12.35
C GLN A 93 4.37 -15.71 13.34
N GLY A 94 3.69 -14.59 13.05
CA GLY A 94 2.60 -14.06 13.89
C GLY A 94 3.06 -13.37 15.19
N LYS A 95 4.36 -13.33 15.47
CA LYS A 95 4.93 -12.62 16.63
C LYS A 95 5.61 -11.32 16.20
N LEU A 96 5.67 -10.36 17.10
CA LEU A 96 6.37 -9.10 16.89
C LEU A 96 7.77 -9.17 17.50
N PHE A 97 8.75 -8.72 16.73
CA PHE A 97 10.15 -8.56 17.14
C PHE A 97 10.59 -7.13 16.86
N ALA A 98 11.54 -6.64 17.65
CA ALA A 98 12.09 -5.30 17.47
C ALA A 98 13.62 -5.37 17.37
N ALA A 99 14.18 -4.55 16.48
CA ALA A 99 15.61 -4.31 16.36
C ALA A 99 15.86 -2.80 16.27
N THR A 100 16.99 -2.33 16.76
CA THR A 100 17.32 -0.90 16.77
C THR A 100 18.49 -0.61 15.84
N GLN A 101 18.45 0.56 15.20
CA GLN A 101 19.48 1.05 14.28
C GLN A 101 19.68 2.56 14.48
N LYS A 102 20.79 3.11 13.97
CA LYS A 102 21.20 4.52 14.19
C LYS A 102 20.88 5.47 13.03
N HIS A 103 20.07 5.03 12.08
CA HIS A 103 19.67 5.80 10.91
C HIS A 103 18.23 5.43 10.52
N SER A 104 17.57 6.31 9.78
CA SER A 104 16.27 6.00 9.19
C SER A 104 16.38 4.88 8.15
N PRO A 105 15.46 3.90 8.11
CA PRO A 105 15.42 2.89 7.05
C PRO A 105 14.88 3.44 5.72
N PHE A 106 14.52 4.73 5.65
CA PHE A 106 13.97 5.37 4.46
C PHE A 106 15.07 6.16 3.71
N ASP A 107 16.21 5.51 3.49
CA ASP A 107 17.45 6.07 2.92
C ASP A 107 17.72 5.62 1.47
N VAL A 108 16.71 5.06 0.80
CA VAL A 108 16.79 4.58 -0.60
C VAL A 108 16.65 5.75 -1.59
N VAL A 109 17.78 6.22 -2.11
CA VAL A 109 17.84 7.38 -3.03
C VAL A 109 17.12 7.13 -4.37
N ALA A 110 17.24 5.91 -4.90
CA ALA A 110 16.64 5.51 -6.16
C ALA A 110 16.35 4.02 -6.15
N TRP A 111 15.33 3.61 -6.91
CA TRP A 111 14.97 2.20 -7.06
C TRP A 111 14.40 1.94 -8.46
N HIS A 112 14.48 0.70 -8.89
CA HIS A 112 13.82 0.19 -10.10
C HIS A 112 13.35 -1.24 -9.84
N GLY A 113 12.28 -1.67 -10.50
CA GLY A 113 11.72 -3.01 -10.34
C GLY A 113 10.21 -3.03 -10.53
N ASN A 114 9.61 -4.21 -10.35
CA ASN A 114 8.17 -4.44 -10.45
C ASN A 114 7.53 -4.87 -9.10
N TYR A 115 8.30 -4.85 -8.01
CA TYR A 115 7.83 -5.16 -6.66
C TYR A 115 7.87 -3.89 -5.81
N ALA A 116 6.74 -3.18 -5.75
CA ALA A 116 6.63 -1.88 -5.10
C ALA A 116 5.28 -1.76 -4.35
N PRO A 117 5.17 -0.89 -3.34
CA PRO A 117 3.90 -0.58 -2.71
C PRO A 117 3.07 0.29 -3.65
N TYR A 118 1.74 0.16 -3.59
CA TYR A 118 0.86 0.91 -4.48
C TYR A 118 -0.47 1.26 -3.82
N LYS A 119 -1.12 2.31 -4.33
CA LYS A 119 -2.46 2.73 -3.93
C LYS A 119 -3.43 2.72 -5.12
N TYR A 120 -4.72 2.67 -4.81
CA TYR A 120 -5.80 2.71 -5.79
C TYR A 120 -7.00 3.48 -5.21
N SER A 121 -7.61 4.36 -6.01
CA SER A 121 -8.85 5.04 -5.63
C SER A 121 -10.05 4.20 -6.06
N LEU A 122 -10.96 3.91 -5.14
CA LEU A 122 -12.16 3.14 -5.44
C LEU A 122 -13.12 3.89 -6.39
N ASP A 123 -13.01 5.22 -6.47
CA ASP A 123 -13.78 6.03 -7.43
C ASP A 123 -13.43 5.71 -8.90
N ASN A 124 -12.27 5.14 -9.16
CA ASN A 124 -11.85 4.76 -10.52
C ASN A 124 -12.40 3.41 -10.96
N PHE A 125 -13.13 2.69 -10.09
CA PHE A 125 -13.63 1.36 -10.41
C PHE A 125 -14.75 1.42 -11.46
N ILE A 126 -14.53 0.75 -12.60
CA ILE A 126 -15.52 0.62 -13.66
C ILE A 126 -16.43 -0.56 -13.33
N SER A 127 -17.52 -0.26 -12.64
CA SER A 127 -18.56 -1.22 -12.29
C SER A 127 -19.18 -1.85 -13.54
N VAL A 128 -19.20 -3.18 -13.59
CA VAL A 128 -19.89 -3.97 -14.61
C VAL A 128 -21.03 -4.73 -13.92
N ASN A 129 -22.23 -4.69 -14.49
CA ASN A 129 -23.41 -5.32 -13.92
C ASN A 129 -24.44 -5.70 -15.02
N SER A 130 -25.54 -6.36 -14.65
CA SER A 130 -26.67 -6.59 -15.56
C SER A 130 -27.30 -5.27 -15.99
N VAL A 131 -27.59 -5.15 -17.29
CA VAL A 131 -28.30 -4.00 -17.89
C VAL A 131 -29.70 -4.37 -18.37
N SER A 132 -30.19 -5.56 -18.02
CA SER A 132 -31.51 -6.04 -18.43
C SER A 132 -32.31 -6.58 -17.24
N LYS A 133 -32.14 -7.85 -16.88
CA LYS A 133 -32.80 -8.52 -15.75
C LYS A 133 -31.78 -9.32 -14.94
N ASP A 134 -32.21 -9.84 -13.80
CA ASP A 134 -31.42 -10.62 -12.84
C ASP A 134 -30.35 -9.81 -12.07
N HIS A 135 -29.75 -10.44 -11.05
CA HIS A 135 -28.67 -9.93 -10.21
C HIS A 135 -27.39 -10.75 -10.42
#